data_AF-A0A8T6G1G6-F1
#
_entry.id   AF-A0A8T6G1G6-F1
#
_cell.length_a   1.000
_cell.length_b   1.000
_cell.length_c   1.000
_cell.angle_alpha   90.00
_cell.angle_beta   90.00
_cell.angle_gamma   90.00
#
_symmetry.space_group_name_H-M   'P 1'
#
loop_
_entity.id
_entity.type
_entity.pdbx_description
1 polymer ?
#
loop_
_entity_poly.entity_id
_entity_poly.type
_entity_poly.pdbx_seq_one_letter_code
_entity_poly.pdbx_strand_id
1 'polypeptide(L)'
;MDADPHVTLRNVGAALTTKTRLIAFSHVSCESGTRLPAKRICQLARVHGAWSLLDGAQSLGAIPVDVAELACDFFVSNGHKWLCGPKETGILYVRPDCLDALTLHAVGAGTFERFSWRGENFCYGLQPSARRFEFGTRNHAALVGLRAAISWLHDLGFPNVYEHIGELAQRTHQILAEIPGVAIVTPRSGEQSAGIVTFNVPSRNPAEIAQELRRQGVITRHTTTPPGVRASAAYFNTAQDFARLAAALHSLM
;
A
#
# COMPACT_ATOMS: atom_id res chain seq x y z
N MET A 1 -13.06 7.25 4.18
CA MET A 1 -13.18 7.28 2.72
C MET A 1 -14.16 6.20 2.32
N ASP A 2 -14.99 6.47 1.33
CA ASP A 2 -16.07 5.58 0.90
C ASP A 2 -15.56 4.61 -0.18
N ALA A 3 -16.22 3.47 -0.31
CA ALA A 3 -16.03 2.53 -1.42
C ALA A 3 -16.35 3.19 -2.78
N ASP A 4 -17.32 4.09 -2.81
CA ASP A 4 -17.66 4.87 -3.99
C ASP A 4 -16.59 5.97 -4.23
N PRO A 5 -15.89 5.94 -5.38
CA PRO A 5 -14.88 6.94 -5.70
C PRO A 5 -15.46 8.35 -5.84
N HIS A 6 -16.71 8.52 -6.27
CA HIS A 6 -17.35 9.82 -6.39
C HIS A 6 -17.66 10.43 -5.02
N VAL A 7 -18.15 9.61 -4.09
CA VAL A 7 -18.36 10.03 -2.70
C VAL A 7 -17.03 10.40 -2.05
N THR A 8 -16.00 9.57 -2.24
CA THR A 8 -14.65 9.85 -1.74
C THR A 8 -14.10 11.17 -2.29
N LEU A 9 -14.17 11.41 -3.60
CA LEU A 9 -13.66 12.64 -4.21
C LEU A 9 -14.41 13.88 -3.73
N ARG A 10 -15.75 13.80 -3.60
CA ARG A 10 -16.57 14.88 -3.05
C ARG A 10 -16.17 15.20 -1.61
N ASN A 11 -16.01 14.18 -0.77
CA ASN A 11 -15.64 14.36 0.63
C ASN A 11 -14.23 14.93 0.79
N VAL A 12 -13.27 14.47 -0.03
CA VAL A 12 -11.93 15.05 -0.08
C VAL A 12 -11.99 16.51 -0.50
N GLY A 13 -12.70 16.83 -1.59
CA GLY A 13 -12.85 18.20 -2.06
C GLY A 13 -13.46 19.14 -1.02
N ALA A 14 -14.49 18.68 -0.31
CA ALA A 14 -15.13 19.46 0.76
C ALA A 14 -14.22 19.68 1.99
N ALA A 15 -13.26 18.78 2.24
CA ALA A 15 -12.30 18.91 3.34
C ALA A 15 -11.08 19.78 2.99
N LEU A 16 -10.80 20.00 1.70
CA LEU A 16 -9.72 20.87 1.25
C LEU A 16 -10.12 22.34 1.43
N THR A 17 -9.21 23.12 2.01
CA THR A 17 -9.40 24.57 2.20
C THR A 17 -8.14 25.31 1.77
N THR A 18 -8.20 26.64 1.73
CA THR A 18 -7.02 27.49 1.49
C THR A 18 -5.92 27.35 2.55
N LYS A 19 -6.22 26.75 3.71
CA LYS A 19 -5.26 26.44 4.77
C LYS A 19 -4.61 25.06 4.61
N THR A 20 -5.11 24.20 3.73
CA THR A 20 -4.53 22.89 3.51
C THR A 20 -3.15 23.03 2.87
N ARG A 21 -2.17 22.28 3.36
CA ARG A 21 -0.78 22.28 2.85
C ARG A 21 -0.33 20.92 2.34
N LEU A 22 -0.88 19.86 2.92
CA LEU A 22 -0.57 18.48 2.57
C LEU A 22 -1.84 17.63 2.73
N ILE A 23 -2.09 16.73 1.78
CA ILE A 23 -3.00 15.60 1.95
C ILE A 23 -2.17 14.31 2.00
N ALA A 24 -2.38 13.50 3.03
CA ALA A 24 -1.74 12.19 3.17
C ALA A 24 -2.82 11.11 3.16
N PHE A 25 -2.67 10.10 2.31
CA PHE A 25 -3.66 9.04 2.17
C PHE A 25 -3.07 7.74 1.60
N SER A 26 -3.65 6.60 1.95
CA SER A 26 -3.25 5.31 1.40
C SER A 26 -3.82 5.09 -0.01
N HIS A 27 -3.03 4.55 -0.93
CA HIS A 27 -3.50 4.17 -2.26
C HIS A 27 -4.52 3.02 -2.18
N VAL A 28 -4.26 2.07 -1.27
CA VAL A 28 -5.13 0.93 -0.97
C VAL A 28 -5.30 0.86 0.55
N SER A 29 -6.56 0.80 1.01
CA SER A 29 -6.88 0.66 2.42
C SER A 29 -6.44 -0.71 2.95
N CYS A 30 -5.67 -0.73 4.04
CA CYS A 30 -5.29 -1.98 4.69
C CYS A 30 -6.45 -2.65 5.45
N GLU A 31 -7.52 -1.90 5.74
CA GLU A 31 -8.68 -2.39 6.49
C GLU A 31 -9.79 -2.85 5.54
N SER A 32 -10.13 -2.07 4.51
CA SER A 32 -11.24 -2.40 3.59
C SER A 32 -10.78 -3.01 2.27
N GLY A 33 -9.49 -2.99 1.94
CA GLY A 33 -8.98 -3.38 0.62
C GLY A 33 -9.34 -2.42 -0.51
N THR A 34 -10.08 -1.34 -0.24
CA THR A 34 -10.50 -0.35 -1.24
C THR A 34 -9.30 0.37 -1.82
N ARG A 35 -9.12 0.29 -3.14
CA ARG A 35 -8.22 1.17 -3.90
C ARG A 35 -8.87 2.53 -4.14
N LEU A 36 -8.20 3.59 -3.70
CA LEU A 36 -8.69 4.95 -3.85
C LEU A 36 -8.34 5.53 -5.23
N PRO A 37 -9.13 6.51 -5.75
CA PRO A 37 -8.85 7.19 -7.01
C PRO A 37 -7.68 8.18 -6.87
N ALA A 38 -6.48 7.66 -6.59
CA ALA A 38 -5.32 8.42 -6.13
C ALA A 38 -4.91 9.55 -7.09
N LYS A 39 -4.90 9.28 -8.40
CA LYS A 39 -4.63 10.30 -9.43
C LYS A 39 -5.56 11.51 -9.30
N ARG A 40 -6.87 11.27 -9.15
CA ARG A 40 -7.88 12.34 -9.02
C ARG A 40 -7.74 13.08 -7.69
N ILE A 41 -7.39 12.39 -6.61
CA ILE A 41 -7.10 13.01 -5.30
C ILE A 41 -5.86 13.91 -5.38
N CYS A 42 -4.77 13.44 -6.01
CA CYS A 42 -3.56 14.25 -6.23
C CYS A 42 -3.84 15.49 -7.10
N GLN A 43 -4.67 15.35 -8.14
CA GLN A 43 -5.12 16.48 -8.96
C GLN A 43 -5.92 17.51 -8.13
N LEU A 44 -6.85 17.06 -7.29
CA LEU A 44 -7.61 17.92 -6.39
C LEU A 44 -6.69 18.66 -5.41
N ALA A 45 -5.71 17.98 -4.82
CA ALA A 45 -4.72 18.59 -3.94
C ALA A 45 -3.95 19.72 -4.64
N ARG A 46 -3.49 19.46 -5.87
CA ARG A 46 -2.76 20.42 -6.68
C ARG A 46 -3.58 21.67 -7.00
N VAL A 47 -4.87 21.52 -7.35
CA VAL A 47 -5.78 22.65 -7.58
C VAL A 47 -5.92 23.54 -6.34
N HIS A 48 -5.81 22.97 -5.14
CA HIS A 48 -5.86 23.70 -3.88
C HIS A 48 -4.50 24.19 -3.38
N GLY A 49 -3.42 24.04 -4.18
CA GLY A 49 -2.07 24.41 -3.78
C GLY A 49 -1.50 23.56 -2.63
N ALA A 50 -2.05 22.37 -2.40
CA ALA A 50 -1.58 21.43 -1.39
C ALA A 50 -0.72 20.32 -2.03
N TRP A 51 0.28 19.84 -1.29
CA TRP A 51 1.03 18.65 -1.66
C TRP A 51 0.25 17.37 -1.37
N SER A 52 0.66 16.27 -1.99
CA SER A 52 0.08 14.94 -1.84
C SER A 52 1.16 13.92 -1.44
N LEU A 53 0.92 13.22 -0.34
CA LEU A 53 1.71 12.07 0.11
C LEU A 53 0.87 10.80 0.01
N LEU A 54 1.25 9.95 -0.94
CA LEU A 54 0.56 8.69 -1.22
C LEU A 54 1.25 7.53 -0.49
N ASP A 55 0.54 6.90 0.43
CA ASP A 55 0.97 5.66 1.09
C ASP A 55 0.67 4.46 0.20
N GLY A 56 1.73 3.93 -0.39
CA GLY A 56 1.75 2.81 -1.30
C GLY A 56 1.91 1.44 -0.64
N ALA A 57 1.87 1.34 0.69
CA ALA A 57 2.19 0.12 1.43
C ALA A 57 1.37 -1.11 1.03
N GLN A 58 0.14 -0.92 0.56
CA GLN A 58 -0.74 -2.00 0.08
C GLN A 58 -0.93 -2.01 -1.44
N SER A 59 -0.13 -1.22 -2.18
CA SER A 59 -0.23 -1.10 -3.64
C SER A 59 1.02 -1.54 -4.37
N LEU A 60 2.21 -1.10 -3.95
CA LEU A 60 3.45 -1.39 -4.65
C LEU A 60 3.78 -2.88 -4.57
N GLY A 61 3.72 -3.57 -5.72
CA GLY A 61 3.89 -5.02 -5.84
C GLY A 61 2.58 -5.81 -5.86
N ALA A 62 1.45 -5.18 -5.53
CA ALA A 62 0.11 -5.79 -5.60
C ALA A 62 -0.66 -5.38 -6.86
N ILE A 63 -0.53 -4.10 -7.24
CA ILE A 63 -1.19 -3.48 -8.38
C ILE A 63 -0.17 -2.65 -9.18
N PRO A 64 -0.48 -2.28 -10.43
CA PRO A 64 0.34 -1.34 -11.18
C PRO A 64 0.45 0.01 -10.46
N VAL A 65 1.68 0.49 -10.31
CA VAL A 65 2.00 1.78 -9.70
C VAL A 65 2.98 2.51 -10.62
N ASP A 66 2.50 3.61 -11.19
CA ASP A 66 3.33 4.59 -11.88
C ASP A 66 3.16 5.94 -11.17
N VAL A 67 4.23 6.41 -10.52
CA VAL A 67 4.21 7.65 -9.73
C VAL A 67 4.05 8.90 -10.59
N ALA A 68 4.44 8.86 -11.86
CA ALA A 68 4.23 9.95 -12.82
C ALA A 68 2.76 10.00 -13.24
N GLU A 69 2.14 8.86 -13.54
CA GLU A 69 0.71 8.79 -13.87
C GLU A 69 -0.20 9.14 -12.69
N LEU A 70 0.17 8.69 -11.48
CA LEU A 70 -0.50 9.03 -10.23
C LEU A 70 -0.36 10.53 -9.90
N ALA A 71 0.67 11.17 -10.42
CA ALA A 71 0.95 12.60 -10.27
C ALA A 71 1.06 13.07 -8.81
N CYS A 72 1.45 12.17 -7.90
CA CYS A 72 1.69 12.49 -6.49
C CYS A 72 3.02 13.26 -6.28
N ASP A 73 3.10 14.03 -5.21
CA ASP A 73 4.32 14.78 -4.84
C ASP A 73 5.30 13.87 -4.10
N PHE A 74 4.77 13.02 -3.23
CA PHE A 74 5.52 12.05 -2.45
C PHE A 74 4.82 10.70 -2.51
N PHE A 75 5.59 9.62 -2.62
CA PHE A 75 5.08 8.26 -2.52
C PHE A 75 5.96 7.46 -1.58
N VAL A 76 5.34 6.75 -0.64
CA VAL A 76 6.04 5.92 0.35
C VAL A 76 5.58 4.48 0.27
N SER A 77 6.49 3.53 0.44
CA SER A 77 6.13 2.12 0.61
C SER A 77 7.18 1.36 1.42
N ASN A 78 6.93 0.07 1.64
CA ASN A 78 7.81 -0.84 2.38
C ASN A 78 8.10 -2.08 1.52
N GLY A 79 9.26 -2.70 1.72
CA GLY A 79 9.66 -3.87 0.95
C GLY A 79 9.04 -5.19 1.43
N HIS A 80 8.69 -5.29 2.71
CA HIS A 80 8.34 -6.57 3.36
C HIS A 80 6.88 -7.02 3.20
N LYS A 81 6.07 -6.28 2.43
CA LYS A 81 4.69 -6.67 2.09
C LYS A 81 4.66 -7.32 0.71
N TRP A 82 4.05 -6.66 -0.26
CA TRP A 82 3.77 -7.22 -1.57
C TRP A 82 5.01 -7.46 -2.43
N LEU A 83 6.09 -6.72 -2.15
CA LEU A 83 7.38 -6.98 -2.78
C LEU A 83 8.10 -8.21 -2.21
N CYS A 84 7.64 -8.78 -1.08
CA CYS A 84 8.27 -9.92 -0.40
C CYS A 84 9.77 -9.73 -0.10
N GLY A 85 10.20 -8.48 0.04
CA GLY A 85 11.57 -8.13 0.42
C GLY A 85 11.80 -8.22 1.93
N PRO A 86 13.04 -7.95 2.38
CA PRO A 86 13.37 -7.96 3.80
C PRO A 86 12.59 -6.90 4.60
N LYS A 87 12.34 -7.20 5.89
CA LYS A 87 11.92 -6.19 6.87
C LYS A 87 12.94 -5.05 6.95
N GLU A 88 12.51 -3.91 7.47
CA GLU A 88 13.35 -2.70 7.62
C GLU A 88 13.84 -2.09 6.30
N THR A 89 13.18 -2.42 5.18
CA THR A 89 13.37 -1.75 3.90
C THR A 89 12.15 -0.90 3.54
N GLY A 90 12.42 0.31 3.06
CA GLY A 90 11.43 1.33 2.71
C GLY A 90 11.76 1.99 1.38
N ILE A 91 10.74 2.56 0.75
CA ILE A 91 10.85 3.29 -0.51
C ILE A 91 10.24 4.66 -0.29
N LEU A 92 10.99 5.70 -0.66
CA LEU A 92 10.53 7.08 -0.72
C LEU A 92 10.79 7.59 -2.14
N TYR A 93 9.72 7.96 -2.82
CA TYR A 93 9.77 8.78 -4.00
C TYR A 93 9.42 10.22 -3.63
N VAL A 94 10.20 11.15 -4.16
CA VAL A 94 9.96 12.59 -4.09
C VAL A 94 9.99 13.12 -5.51
N ARG A 95 8.92 13.82 -5.90
CA ARG A 95 8.86 14.50 -7.18
C ARG A 95 10.03 15.50 -7.29
N PRO A 96 10.78 15.55 -8.40
CA PRO A 96 11.98 16.37 -8.51
C PRO A 96 11.80 17.83 -8.07
N ASP A 97 10.73 18.49 -8.54
CA ASP A 97 10.45 19.90 -8.22
C ASP A 97 10.07 20.14 -6.75
N CYS A 98 9.82 19.08 -5.97
CA CYS A 98 9.53 19.18 -4.55
C CYS A 98 10.79 19.04 -3.68
N LEU A 99 11.93 18.61 -4.23
CA LEU A 99 13.13 18.27 -3.45
C LEU A 99 13.67 19.45 -2.64
N ASP A 100 13.71 20.64 -3.24
CA ASP A 100 14.30 21.83 -2.61
C ASP A 100 13.34 22.51 -1.63
N ALA A 101 12.07 22.12 -1.63
CA ALA A 101 11.10 22.56 -0.64
C ALA A 101 11.14 21.74 0.66
N LEU A 102 11.92 20.66 0.70
CA LEU A 102 12.03 19.77 1.85
C LEU A 102 13.27 20.07 2.70
N THR A 103 13.07 20.17 4.01
CA THR A 103 14.17 20.25 4.98
C THR A 103 14.71 18.86 5.29
N LEU A 104 16.04 18.71 5.28
CA LEU A 104 16.71 17.48 5.72
C LEU A 104 16.59 17.34 7.24
N HIS A 105 16.01 16.25 7.71
CA HIS A 105 15.93 15.94 9.14
C HIS A 105 17.32 15.65 9.75
N ALA A 106 18.15 14.94 8.99
CA ALA A 106 19.52 14.62 9.37
C ALA A 106 20.40 14.57 8.12
N VAL A 107 21.69 14.85 8.31
CA VAL A 107 22.70 14.87 7.25
C VAL A 107 23.90 14.02 7.67
N GLY A 108 24.51 13.33 6.71
CA GLY A 108 25.66 12.49 6.97
C GLY A 108 26.26 11.89 5.69
N ALA A 109 27.16 10.93 5.85
CA ALA A 109 27.69 10.18 4.71
C ALA A 109 26.52 9.62 3.87
N GLY A 110 26.56 9.80 2.54
CA GLY A 110 25.45 9.44 1.63
C GLY A 110 24.56 10.61 1.21
N THR A 111 24.36 11.62 2.07
CA THR A 111 23.52 12.81 1.79
C THR A 111 24.10 13.70 0.69
N PHE A 112 25.43 13.77 0.60
CA PHE A 112 26.15 14.71 -0.26
C PHE A 112 26.57 14.05 -1.58
N GLU A 113 26.45 14.78 -2.69
CA GLU A 113 27.13 14.48 -3.96
C GLU A 113 28.61 14.91 -3.88
N ARG A 114 28.84 16.06 -3.25
CA ARG A 114 30.17 16.66 -3.07
C ARG A 114 30.29 17.14 -1.65
N PHE A 115 31.43 16.88 -1.03
CA PHE A 115 31.69 17.29 0.34
C PHE A 115 33.18 17.63 0.49
N SER A 116 33.47 18.84 0.97
CA SER A 116 34.83 19.25 1.33
C SER A 116 34.80 19.89 2.71
N TRP A 117 35.63 19.32 3.59
CA TRP A 117 35.93 19.89 4.90
C TRP A 117 37.43 20.18 4.94
N ARG A 118 37.80 21.41 4.56
CA ARG A 118 39.19 21.91 4.63
C ARG A 118 39.20 23.22 5.40
N GLY A 119 39.76 23.20 6.61
CA GLY A 119 39.78 24.36 7.51
C GLY A 119 38.37 24.83 7.87
N GLU A 120 38.14 26.14 7.81
CA GLU A 120 36.84 26.78 8.09
C GLU A 120 35.87 26.76 6.89
N ASN A 121 36.33 26.35 5.71
CA ASN A 121 35.51 26.32 4.51
C ASN A 121 34.74 25.00 4.40
N PHE A 122 33.50 25.04 4.89
CA PHE A 122 32.51 23.98 4.71
C PHE A 122 31.79 24.17 3.37
N CYS A 123 32.02 23.27 2.41
CA CYS A 123 31.35 23.29 1.11
C CYS A 123 30.76 21.92 0.79
N TYR A 124 29.48 21.88 0.45
CA TYR A 124 28.79 20.65 0.06
C TYR A 124 27.76 20.90 -1.03
N GLY A 125 27.52 19.85 -1.84
CA GLY A 125 26.38 19.73 -2.74
C GLY A 125 25.55 18.53 -2.33
N LEU A 126 24.22 18.69 -2.22
CA LEU A 126 23.31 17.60 -1.91
C LEU A 126 23.13 16.66 -3.11
N GLN A 127 22.85 15.38 -2.84
CA GLN A 127 22.43 14.47 -3.90
C GLN A 127 21.22 15.05 -4.67
N PRO A 128 21.17 14.96 -6.02
CA PRO A 128 20.11 15.58 -6.83
C PRO A 128 18.77 14.84 -6.78
N SER A 129 18.69 13.73 -6.03
CA SER A 129 17.49 12.89 -5.89
C SER A 129 17.15 12.69 -4.41
N ALA A 130 16.06 11.95 -4.14
CA ALA A 130 15.68 11.53 -2.79
C ALA A 130 16.78 10.77 -2.02
N ARG A 131 17.85 10.33 -2.68
CA ARG A 131 19.06 9.81 -2.00
C ARG A 131 19.67 10.81 -1.01
N ARG A 132 19.38 12.11 -1.10
CA ARG A 132 19.80 13.11 -0.09
C ARG A 132 19.23 12.81 1.31
N PHE A 133 18.14 12.06 1.41
CA PHE A 133 17.53 11.63 2.67
C PHE A 133 18.15 10.35 3.25
N GLU A 134 19.06 9.69 2.52
CA GLU A 134 19.76 8.48 2.96
C GLU A 134 21.08 8.84 3.65
N PHE A 135 21.03 9.17 4.94
CA PHE A 135 22.21 9.52 5.73
C PHE A 135 22.75 8.32 6.52
N GLY A 136 24.07 8.24 6.63
CA GLY A 136 24.78 7.29 7.47
C GLY A 136 24.91 5.88 6.89
N THR A 137 25.33 4.94 7.75
CA THR A 137 25.49 3.53 7.39
C THR A 137 24.14 2.89 7.14
N ARG A 138 23.98 2.28 5.97
CA ARG A 138 22.75 1.61 5.55
C ARG A 138 22.88 0.09 5.66
N ASN A 139 21.76 -0.60 5.84
CA ASN A 139 21.72 -2.06 5.79
C ASN A 139 21.82 -2.56 4.34
N HIS A 140 23.05 -2.65 3.83
CA HIS A 140 23.32 -3.06 2.45
C HIS A 140 22.80 -4.47 2.15
N ALA A 141 22.87 -5.40 3.10
CA ALA A 141 22.34 -6.76 2.93
C ALA A 141 20.82 -6.75 2.70
N ALA A 142 20.08 -5.95 3.48
CA ALA A 142 18.64 -5.79 3.29
C ALA A 142 18.29 -5.13 1.94
N LEU A 143 19.09 -4.14 1.50
CA LEU A 143 18.90 -3.51 0.18
C LEU A 143 19.17 -4.48 -0.98
N VAL A 144 20.20 -5.34 -0.86
CA VAL A 144 20.47 -6.41 -1.84
C VAL A 144 19.32 -7.42 -1.85
N GLY A 145 18.81 -7.81 -0.68
CA GLY A 145 17.63 -8.69 -0.57
C GLY A 145 16.37 -8.06 -1.19
N LEU A 146 16.14 -6.77 -0.99
CA LEU A 146 15.02 -6.07 -1.62
C LEU A 146 15.16 -6.05 -3.14
N ARG A 147 16.37 -5.78 -3.67
CA ARG A 147 16.65 -5.85 -5.10
C ARG A 147 16.37 -7.25 -5.66
N ALA A 148 16.79 -8.30 -4.96
CA ALA A 148 16.53 -9.68 -5.37
C ALA A 148 15.03 -9.99 -5.43
N ALA A 149 14.26 -9.56 -4.42
CA ALA A 149 12.81 -9.75 -4.40
C ALA A 149 12.09 -8.99 -5.53
N ILE A 150 12.51 -7.76 -5.82
CA ILE A 150 11.99 -6.99 -6.97
C ILE A 150 12.34 -7.67 -8.29
N SER A 151 13.58 -8.18 -8.43
CA SER A 151 14.03 -8.88 -9.64
C SER A 151 13.20 -10.15 -9.87
N TRP A 152 12.93 -10.91 -8.80
CA TRP A 152 12.06 -12.09 -8.86
C TRP A 152 10.65 -11.75 -9.35
N LEU A 153 10.02 -10.70 -8.81
CA LEU A 153 8.70 -10.26 -9.28
C LEU A 153 8.72 -9.74 -10.71
N HIS A 154 9.82 -9.09 -11.11
CA HIS A 154 10.03 -8.66 -12.49
C HIS A 154 10.11 -9.86 -13.44
N ASP A 155 10.83 -10.92 -13.06
CA ASP A 155 10.97 -12.15 -13.86
C ASP A 155 9.65 -12.94 -13.95
N LEU A 156 8.84 -12.94 -12.88
CA LEU A 156 7.46 -13.44 -12.92
C LEU A 156 6.55 -12.59 -13.82
N GLY A 157 6.88 -11.31 -13.98
CA GLY A 157 6.07 -10.31 -14.65
C GLY A 157 5.04 -9.67 -13.71
N PHE A 158 5.20 -8.37 -13.43
CA PHE A 158 4.23 -7.60 -12.63
C PHE A 158 2.78 -7.67 -13.18
N PRO A 159 2.53 -7.69 -14.50
CA PRO A 159 1.18 -7.92 -15.02
C PRO A 159 0.59 -9.27 -14.59
N ASN A 160 1.36 -10.35 -14.69
CA ASN A 160 0.93 -11.70 -14.28
C ASN A 160 0.63 -11.75 -12.78
N VAL A 161 1.49 -11.11 -11.96
CA VAL A 161 1.28 -10.98 -10.52
C VAL A 161 -0.02 -10.24 -10.21
N TYR A 162 -0.29 -9.13 -10.90
CA TYR A 162 -1.50 -8.35 -10.72
C TYR A 162 -2.76 -9.14 -11.11
N GLU A 163 -2.74 -9.79 -12.27
CA GLU A 163 -3.86 -10.62 -12.76
C GLU A 163 -4.18 -11.75 -11.79
N HIS A 164 -3.16 -12.51 -11.36
CA HIS A 164 -3.33 -13.60 -10.39
C HIS A 164 -3.89 -13.11 -9.05
N ILE A 165 -3.36 -12.00 -8.50
CA ILE A 165 -3.91 -11.41 -7.26
C ILE A 165 -5.38 -11.00 -7.46
N GLY A 166 -5.73 -10.46 -8.62
CA GLY A 166 -7.10 -10.12 -8.99
C GLY A 166 -8.03 -11.34 -9.03
N GLU A 167 -7.59 -12.43 -9.64
CA GLU A 167 -8.33 -13.71 -9.69
C GLU A 167 -8.58 -14.28 -8.30
N LEU A 168 -7.56 -14.28 -7.43
CA LEU A 168 -7.69 -14.75 -6.05
C LEU A 168 -8.66 -13.89 -5.23
N ALA A 169 -8.61 -12.55 -5.40
CA ALA A 169 -9.58 -11.67 -4.77
C ALA A 169 -11.01 -11.95 -5.25
N GLN A 170 -11.19 -12.13 -6.56
CA GLN A 170 -12.49 -12.48 -7.15
C GLN A 170 -13.02 -13.81 -6.62
N ARG A 171 -12.15 -14.82 -6.49
CA ARG A 171 -12.51 -16.10 -5.88
C ARG A 171 -12.92 -15.96 -4.41
N THR A 172 -12.24 -15.09 -3.66
CA THR A 172 -12.64 -14.77 -2.29
C THR A 172 -14.06 -14.19 -2.25
N HIS A 173 -14.37 -13.25 -3.16
CA HIS A 173 -15.72 -12.69 -3.28
C HIS A 173 -16.78 -13.72 -3.62
N GLN A 174 -16.47 -14.69 -4.48
CA GLN A 174 -17.39 -15.78 -4.85
C GLN A 174 -17.68 -16.67 -3.64
N ILE A 175 -16.64 -17.16 -2.96
CA ILE A 175 -16.78 -17.96 -1.74
C ILE A 175 -17.64 -17.24 -0.72
N LEU A 176 -17.35 -15.97 -0.42
CA LEU A 176 -18.08 -15.21 0.58
C LEU A 176 -19.54 -14.92 0.18
N ALA A 177 -19.85 -14.85 -1.11
CA ALA A 177 -21.21 -14.62 -1.58
C ALA A 177 -22.12 -15.85 -1.44
N GLU A 178 -21.56 -17.05 -1.33
CA GLU A 178 -22.29 -18.30 -1.11
C GLU A 178 -22.69 -18.50 0.36
N ILE A 179 -22.16 -17.67 1.26
CA ILE A 179 -22.31 -17.83 2.71
C ILE A 179 -23.41 -16.90 3.24
N PRO A 180 -24.53 -17.44 3.76
CA PRO A 180 -25.60 -16.62 4.33
C PRO A 180 -25.12 -15.75 5.48
N GLY A 181 -25.58 -14.50 5.52
CA GLY A 181 -25.27 -13.56 6.62
C GLY A 181 -23.90 -12.90 6.55
N VAL A 182 -23.07 -13.20 5.55
CA VAL A 182 -21.83 -12.46 5.28
C VAL A 182 -22.15 -11.15 4.54
N ALA A 183 -21.60 -10.04 5.02
CA ALA A 183 -21.57 -8.78 4.28
C ALA A 183 -20.13 -8.45 3.88
N ILE A 184 -19.89 -8.34 2.58
CA ILE A 184 -18.56 -8.01 2.06
C ILE A 184 -18.36 -6.50 2.13
N VAL A 185 -17.29 -6.07 2.80
CA VAL A 185 -16.88 -4.66 2.91
C VAL A 185 -16.17 -4.21 1.65
N THR A 186 -15.27 -5.04 1.14
CA THR A 186 -14.47 -4.71 -0.04
C THR A 186 -15.38 -4.60 -1.27
N PRO A 187 -15.21 -3.58 -2.12
CA PRO A 187 -15.96 -3.48 -3.37
C PRO A 187 -15.64 -4.63 -4.33
N ARG A 188 -16.64 -5.15 -5.04
CA ARG A 188 -16.45 -6.23 -6.04
C ARG A 188 -15.82 -5.75 -7.35
N SER A 189 -15.72 -4.45 -7.59
CA SER A 189 -15.23 -3.94 -8.87
C SER A 189 -13.71 -4.19 -8.99
N GLY A 190 -13.29 -4.87 -10.06
CA GLY A 190 -11.91 -5.36 -10.23
C GLY A 190 -10.86 -4.25 -10.14
N GLU A 191 -11.14 -3.06 -10.67
CA GLU A 191 -10.23 -1.91 -10.58
C GLU A 191 -10.01 -1.42 -9.14
N GLN A 192 -10.94 -1.71 -8.22
CA GLN A 192 -10.90 -1.29 -6.81
C GLN A 192 -10.30 -2.33 -5.87
N SER A 193 -9.98 -3.54 -6.37
CA SER A 193 -9.41 -4.63 -5.59
C SER A 193 -7.88 -4.68 -5.72
N ALA A 194 -7.22 -5.03 -4.62
CA ALA A 194 -5.76 -5.12 -4.52
C ALA A 194 -5.34 -6.35 -3.69
N GLY A 195 -6.02 -7.48 -3.88
CA GLY A 195 -5.71 -8.73 -3.17
C GLY A 195 -6.18 -8.77 -1.71
N ILE A 196 -6.83 -7.72 -1.22
CA ILE A 196 -7.38 -7.66 0.13
C ILE A 196 -8.89 -7.72 0.05
N VAL A 197 -9.50 -8.72 0.68
CA VAL A 197 -10.96 -8.83 0.80
C VAL A 197 -11.34 -8.91 2.27
N THR A 198 -12.11 -7.93 2.70
CA THR A 198 -12.64 -7.79 4.05
C THR A 198 -14.14 -8.05 4.02
N PHE A 199 -14.61 -8.83 4.98
CA PHE A 199 -16.02 -9.13 5.17
C PHE A 199 -16.38 -9.09 6.65
N ASN A 200 -17.65 -8.91 6.95
CA ASN A 200 -18.17 -9.03 8.30
C ASN A 200 -19.33 -10.03 8.34
N VAL A 201 -19.62 -10.49 9.54
CA VAL A 201 -20.77 -11.33 9.86
C VAL A 201 -21.47 -10.60 11.00
N PRO A 202 -22.56 -9.87 10.75
CA PRO A 202 -23.12 -8.93 11.72
C PRO A 202 -23.43 -9.54 13.10
N SER A 203 -23.71 -10.84 13.15
CA SER A 203 -24.02 -11.58 14.38
C SER A 203 -22.79 -12.03 15.17
N ARG A 204 -21.56 -11.80 14.70
CA ARG A 204 -20.34 -12.38 15.27
C ARG A 204 -19.18 -11.40 15.37
N ASN A 205 -18.34 -11.57 16.39
CA ASN A 205 -17.13 -10.78 16.55
C ASN A 205 -16.07 -11.19 15.51
N PRO A 206 -15.50 -10.26 14.72
CA PRO A 206 -14.48 -10.58 13.73
C PRO A 206 -13.19 -11.22 14.30
N ALA A 207 -12.79 -10.86 15.52
CA ALA A 207 -11.61 -11.44 16.15
C ALA A 207 -11.81 -12.93 16.47
N GLU A 208 -13.01 -13.32 16.90
CA GLU A 208 -13.36 -14.72 17.16
C GLU A 208 -13.40 -15.54 15.87
N ILE A 209 -13.98 -14.99 14.80
CA ILE A 209 -13.96 -15.65 13.48
C ILE A 209 -12.52 -15.86 13.02
N ALA A 210 -11.66 -14.83 13.11
CA ALA A 210 -10.25 -14.95 12.73
C ALA A 210 -9.49 -15.99 13.57
N GLN A 211 -9.79 -16.11 14.87
CA GLN A 211 -9.20 -17.11 15.74
C GLN A 211 -9.63 -18.54 15.40
N GLU A 212 -10.90 -18.74 15.07
CA GLU A 212 -11.42 -20.06 14.67
C GLU A 212 -10.90 -20.47 13.29
N LEU A 213 -10.86 -19.55 12.31
CA LEU A 213 -10.19 -19.78 11.03
C LEU A 213 -8.72 -20.19 11.23
N ARG A 214 -8.01 -19.52 12.16
CA ARG A 214 -6.62 -19.88 12.49
C ARG A 214 -6.50 -21.29 13.06
N ARG A 215 -7.45 -21.75 13.89
CA ARG A 215 -7.46 -23.14 14.41
C ARG A 215 -7.62 -24.17 13.30
N GLN A 216 -8.26 -23.80 12.20
CA GLN A 216 -8.40 -24.61 10.99
C GLN A 216 -7.25 -24.43 9.98
N GLY A 217 -6.18 -23.72 10.37
CA GLY A 217 -5.02 -23.49 9.52
C GLY A 217 -5.22 -22.43 8.42
N VAL A 218 -6.19 -21.53 8.58
CA VAL A 218 -6.45 -20.38 7.70
C VAL A 218 -6.09 -19.10 8.43
N ILE A 219 -5.01 -18.43 8.02
CA ILE A 219 -4.51 -17.23 8.70
C ILE A 219 -5.15 -15.98 8.10
N THR A 220 -6.01 -15.34 8.87
CA THR A 220 -6.62 -14.05 8.56
C THR A 220 -6.28 -13.01 9.63
N ARG A 221 -6.66 -11.74 9.40
CA ARG A 221 -6.56 -10.66 10.38
C ARG A 221 -7.94 -10.04 10.58
N HIS A 222 -8.29 -9.65 11.80
CA HIS A 222 -9.48 -8.81 12.01
C HIS A 222 -9.15 -7.32 11.83
N THR A 223 -10.13 -6.56 11.36
CA THR A 223 -10.09 -5.12 11.12
C THR A 223 -10.98 -4.40 12.12
N THR A 224 -10.71 -3.12 12.37
CA THR A 224 -11.47 -2.32 13.34
C THR A 224 -12.38 -1.32 12.67
N THR A 225 -11.95 -0.73 11.54
CA THR A 225 -12.70 0.33 10.86
C THR A 225 -12.66 0.14 9.33
N PRO A 226 -13.70 -0.46 8.74
CA PRO A 226 -14.85 -1.09 9.40
C PRO A 226 -14.48 -2.42 10.08
N PRO A 227 -15.24 -2.85 11.10
CA PRO A 227 -15.00 -4.13 11.76
C PRO A 227 -15.26 -5.28 10.77
N GLY A 228 -14.33 -6.24 10.72
CA GLY A 228 -14.40 -7.34 9.78
C GLY A 228 -13.23 -8.29 9.86
N VAL A 229 -13.27 -9.36 9.06
CA VAL A 229 -12.20 -10.32 8.84
C VAL A 229 -11.62 -10.04 7.48
N ARG A 230 -10.31 -9.83 7.44
CA ARG A 230 -9.52 -9.55 6.26
C ARG A 230 -8.76 -10.79 5.82
N ALA A 231 -9.13 -11.31 4.66
CA ALA A 231 -8.32 -12.23 3.87
C ALA A 231 -7.43 -11.40 2.94
N SER A 232 -6.14 -11.72 2.87
CA SER A 232 -5.18 -11.02 2.01
C SER A 232 -4.41 -12.05 1.21
N ALA A 233 -4.60 -12.02 -0.10
CA ALA A 233 -4.04 -12.97 -1.06
C ALA A 233 -2.85 -12.33 -1.77
N ALA A 234 -1.70 -12.99 -1.70
CA ALA A 234 -0.50 -12.62 -2.42
C ALA A 234 -0.27 -13.53 -3.63
N TYR A 235 0.74 -13.22 -4.45
CA TYR A 235 1.01 -13.95 -5.69
C TYR A 235 1.34 -15.44 -5.50
N PHE A 236 1.80 -15.84 -4.32
CA PHE A 236 2.16 -17.23 -4.03
C PHE A 236 0.98 -18.05 -3.48
N ASN A 237 -0.18 -17.44 -3.23
CA ASN A 237 -1.37 -18.17 -2.80
C ASN A 237 -1.95 -18.99 -3.96
N THR A 238 -2.59 -20.09 -3.60
CA THR A 238 -3.04 -21.12 -4.55
C THR A 238 -4.53 -21.39 -4.44
N ALA A 239 -5.10 -22.07 -5.44
CA ALA A 239 -6.46 -22.57 -5.41
C ALA A 239 -6.78 -23.43 -4.16
N GLN A 240 -5.78 -24.15 -3.63
CA GLN A 240 -5.94 -24.98 -2.44
C GLN A 240 -6.12 -24.15 -1.16
N ASP A 241 -5.43 -23.01 -1.05
CA ASP A 241 -5.62 -22.08 0.07
C ASP A 241 -7.07 -21.58 0.13
N PHE A 242 -7.63 -21.28 -1.04
CA PHE A 242 -9.03 -20.82 -1.18
C PHE A 242 -10.05 -21.92 -0.96
N ALA A 243 -9.75 -23.16 -1.34
CA ALA A 243 -10.59 -24.31 -0.98
C ALA A 243 -10.63 -24.51 0.55
N ARG A 244 -9.50 -24.35 1.23
CA ARG A 244 -9.43 -24.41 2.70
C ARG A 244 -10.19 -23.26 3.36
N LEU A 245 -10.06 -22.05 2.83
CA LEU A 245 -10.83 -20.89 3.28
C LEU A 245 -12.34 -21.15 3.17
N ALA A 246 -12.81 -21.65 2.02
CA ALA A 246 -14.23 -21.95 1.81
C ALA A 246 -14.74 -23.00 2.79
N ALA A 247 -14.03 -24.13 2.93
CA ALA A 247 -14.41 -25.18 3.86
C ALA A 247 -14.47 -24.66 5.31
N ALA A 248 -13.48 -23.87 5.73
CA ALA A 248 -13.41 -23.33 7.07
C ALA A 248 -14.51 -22.29 7.35
N LEU A 249 -14.89 -21.49 6.35
CA LEU A 249 -16.01 -20.56 6.48
C LEU A 249 -17.37 -21.27 6.49
N HIS A 250 -17.55 -22.33 5.69
CA HIS A 250 -18.78 -23.13 5.72
C HIS A 250 -18.98 -23.89 7.03
N SER A 251 -17.89 -24.34 7.69
CA SER A 251 -18.01 -24.97 9.00
C SER A 251 -18.33 -23.97 10.12
N LEU A 252 -18.19 -22.67 9.84
CA LEU A 252 -18.26 -21.59 10.82
C LEU A 252 -19.61 -20.89 10.89
N MET A 253 -20.43 -21.03 9.85
CA MET A 253 -21.67 -20.29 9.63
C MET A 253 -22.83 -21.27 9.60
#